data_AF-A0A9P6H0B5-F1
#
_entry.id   AF-A0A9P6H0B5-F1
#
_cell.length_a   1.000
_cell.length_b   1.000
_cell.length_c   1.000
_cell.angle_alpha   90.00
_cell.angle_beta   90.00
_cell.angle_gamma   90.00
#
_symmetry.space_group_name_H-M   'P 1'
#
loop_
_entity.id
_entity.type
_entity.pdbx_description
1 polymer ?
#
loop_
_entity_poly.entity_id
_entity_poly.type
_entity_poly.pdbx_seq_one_letter_code
_entity_poly.pdbx_strand_id
1 'polypeptide(L)'
;MEYEDIVIYSLITFICCFISYITRKYWKRHTTNTEESYEDLKSYGDNLYKNREFKDALRRYFECKHLARTKEQEIETYNSIASCYMKIIKFKEALIYLDKSTELDINSNLDAIQMRSDCLYLLGRKKESFFELSLHRFLLSDNNKNNDKLLEKREKETCTELTNSFVEEKILPSSNIPYSEFFSTLVGLVPYESDNRLIELIKMKDYKKLDEFVFDTANENIKEGDLSLKIVKAGLYFLKGYYGLSYQTLEESDQKLERLFLLYLKLEGSSKNIVDKDIINDSEILGSKNPTILFYLAKIYLKIGQCDRYFEIMNKCKEHSFAYLELLYYFEDKKDKISFNELAYEAIKKFDGDMGILCKVGCYYAENGELEKGNEIISKMKDKKDPRTYFAKAISSLDSGNHILPLKNLKKALEVDPTYFKPYVYIVNLICKDDKKECKKLMKKGLRMAGTYCDVFFAYQMLVSLEMSDYVLYKILKERKNQSNEN
;
A
#
# COMPACT_ATOMS: atom_id res chain seq x y z
N MET A 1 70.99 9.34 64.21
CA MET A 1 69.82 10.15 63.84
C MET A 1 69.05 10.37 65.10
N GLU A 2 69.05 11.61 65.55
CA GLU A 2 68.20 12.02 66.66
C GLU A 2 66.75 11.96 66.17
N TYR A 3 65.80 11.75 67.10
CA TYR A 3 64.37 11.63 66.76
C TYR A 3 63.87 12.82 65.91
N GLU A 4 64.48 13.98 66.09
CA GLU A 4 64.24 15.19 65.32
C GLU A 4 64.55 15.02 63.82
N ASP A 5 65.63 14.32 63.45
CA ASP A 5 65.98 14.06 62.05
C ASP A 5 64.88 13.25 61.34
N ILE A 6 64.34 12.23 62.01
CA ILE A 6 63.32 11.33 61.44
C ILE A 6 62.02 12.10 61.19
N VAL A 7 61.64 13.01 62.08
CA VAL A 7 60.45 13.86 61.93
C VAL A 7 60.63 14.82 60.76
N ILE A 8 61.81 15.43 60.63
CA ILE A 8 62.14 16.34 59.52
C ILE A 8 62.09 15.60 58.17
N TYR A 9 62.72 14.43 58.05
CA TYR A 9 62.70 13.64 56.81
C TYR A 9 61.29 13.15 56.45
N SER A 10 60.47 12.79 57.44
CA SER A 10 59.08 12.38 57.22
C SER A 10 58.21 13.54 56.71
N LEU A 11 58.41 14.74 57.26
CA LEU A 11 57.69 15.95 56.83
C LEU A 11 58.10 16.36 55.40
N ILE A 12 59.39 16.33 55.10
CA ILE A 12 59.91 16.62 53.74
C ILE A 12 59.33 15.61 52.75
N THR A 13 59.30 14.33 53.08
CA THR A 13 58.72 13.28 52.22
C THR A 13 57.25 13.52 51.96
N PHE A 14 56.47 13.86 53.00
CA PHE A 14 55.05 14.16 52.86
C PHE A 14 54.81 15.39 51.98
N ILE A 15 55.59 16.46 52.17
CA ILE A 15 55.51 17.67 51.33
C ILE A 15 55.86 17.34 49.88
N CYS A 16 56.93 16.57 49.64
CA CYS A 16 57.31 16.14 48.29
C CYS A 16 56.24 15.28 47.62
N CYS A 17 55.63 14.33 48.35
CA CYS A 17 54.52 13.53 47.84
C CYS A 17 53.27 14.39 47.54
N PHE A 18 52.96 15.36 48.40
CA PHE A 18 51.84 16.26 48.22
C PHE A 18 52.04 17.21 47.02
N ILE A 19 53.23 17.80 46.89
CA ILE A 19 53.63 18.60 45.72
C ILE A 19 53.58 17.75 44.46
N SER A 20 54.08 16.50 44.50
CA SER A 20 54.02 15.56 43.36
C SER A 20 52.58 15.20 42.98
N TYR A 21 51.69 15.05 43.95
CA TYR A 21 50.27 14.79 43.70
C TYR A 21 49.57 16.01 43.08
N ILE A 22 49.81 17.22 43.61
CA ILE A 22 49.26 18.47 43.06
C ILE A 22 49.80 18.73 41.66
N THR A 23 51.11 18.62 41.45
CA THR A 23 51.73 18.80 40.12
C THR A 23 51.23 17.75 39.13
N ARG A 24 51.07 16.48 39.53
CA ARG A 24 50.47 15.45 38.66
C ARG A 24 49.00 15.76 38.32
N LYS A 25 48.20 16.26 39.27
CA LYS A 25 46.80 16.65 39.04
C LYS A 25 46.67 17.92 38.19
N TYR A 26 47.59 18.86 38.37
CA TYR A 26 47.71 20.10 37.58
C TYR A 26 48.18 19.79 36.16
N TRP A 27 49.25 19.01 35.99
CA TRP A 27 49.70 18.54 34.68
C TRP A 27 48.63 17.69 34.02
N LYS A 28 47.99 16.72 34.68
CA LYS A 28 46.88 15.97 34.08
C LYS A 28 45.67 16.83 33.66
N ARG A 29 45.53 18.05 34.18
CA ARG A 29 44.57 19.07 33.68
C ARG A 29 45.14 19.95 32.57
N HIS A 30 46.45 20.18 32.54
CA HIS A 30 47.12 21.05 31.57
C HIS A 30 47.68 20.34 30.33
N THR A 31 48.16 19.09 30.42
CA THR A 31 48.50 18.25 29.25
C THR A 31 47.27 17.71 28.52
N THR A 32 46.07 17.82 29.10
CA THR A 32 44.78 17.61 28.40
C THR A 32 44.18 18.91 27.84
N ASN A 33 44.88 20.04 27.94
CA ASN A 33 44.42 21.36 27.48
C ASN A 33 45.19 21.85 26.23
N THR A 34 45.66 20.94 25.37
CA THR A 34 45.51 21.23 23.95
C THR A 34 44.01 21.19 23.70
N GLU A 35 43.35 22.34 23.55
CA GLU A 35 41.93 22.38 23.19
C GLU A 35 41.76 21.50 21.95
N GLU A 36 41.18 20.31 22.12
CA GLU A 36 40.97 19.36 21.02
C GLU A 36 40.11 20.08 20.00
N SER A 37 40.58 20.17 18.75
CA SER A 37 39.82 20.86 17.72
C SER A 37 38.53 20.08 17.40
N TYR A 38 37.57 20.74 16.76
CA TYR A 38 36.34 20.08 16.30
C TYR A 38 36.65 18.81 15.48
N GLU A 39 37.64 18.89 14.57
CA GLU A 39 38.02 17.78 13.70
C GLU A 39 38.68 16.63 14.46
N ASP A 40 39.49 16.94 15.47
CA ASP A 40 40.12 15.91 16.32
C ASP A 40 39.05 15.12 17.08
N LEU A 41 38.11 15.83 17.72
CA LEU A 41 37.00 15.20 18.44
C LEU A 41 36.08 14.40 17.52
N LYS A 42 35.77 14.93 16.34
CA LYS A 42 34.91 14.26 15.36
C LYS A 42 35.57 12.99 14.85
N SER A 43 36.83 13.06 14.45
CA SER A 43 37.62 11.89 14.00
C SER A 43 37.72 10.83 15.10
N TYR A 44 37.93 11.24 16.35
CA TYR A 44 37.94 10.32 17.49
C TYR A 44 36.57 9.68 17.73
N GLY A 45 35.49 10.46 17.66
CA GLY A 45 34.11 9.97 17.71
C GLY A 45 33.79 8.96 16.60
N ASP A 46 34.22 9.24 15.36
CA ASP A 46 34.04 8.36 14.21
C ASP A 46 34.78 7.02 14.37
N ASN A 47 35.97 7.04 14.96
CA ASN A 47 36.70 5.82 15.29
C ASN A 47 35.98 4.99 16.36
N LEU A 48 35.48 5.62 17.43
CA LEU A 48 34.66 4.94 18.44
C LEU A 48 33.38 4.36 17.81
N TYR A 49 32.74 5.11 16.91
CA TYR A 49 31.54 4.65 16.19
C TYR A 49 31.85 3.42 15.32
N LYS A 50 32.94 3.43 14.56
CA LYS A 50 33.42 2.29 13.76
C LYS A 50 33.72 1.07 14.63
N ASN A 51 34.30 1.28 15.82
CA ASN A 51 34.56 0.24 16.82
C ASN A 51 33.30 -0.25 17.57
N ARG A 52 32.12 0.29 17.23
CA ARG A 52 30.82 -0.02 17.87
C ARG A 52 30.72 0.44 19.33
N GLU A 53 31.58 1.35 19.76
CA GLU A 53 31.57 1.98 21.08
C GLU A 53 30.60 3.18 21.10
N PHE A 54 29.34 2.92 20.75
CA PHE A 54 28.37 3.98 20.41
C PHE A 54 28.08 4.98 21.54
N LYS A 55 28.15 4.54 22.81
CA LYS A 55 27.92 5.43 23.96
C LYS A 55 29.07 6.42 24.15
N ASP A 56 30.30 5.98 23.90
CA ASP A 56 31.48 6.84 24.02
C ASP A 56 31.64 7.73 22.79
N ALA A 57 31.35 7.21 21.59
CA ALA A 57 31.21 8.03 20.38
C ALA A 57 30.19 9.16 20.58
N LEU A 58 29.03 8.84 21.16
CA LEU A 58 27.97 9.81 21.47
C LEU A 58 28.46 10.92 22.41
N ARG A 59 29.25 10.59 23.45
CA ARG A 59 29.85 11.60 24.35
C ARG A 59 30.75 12.56 23.59
N ARG A 60 31.59 12.03 22.69
CA ARG A 60 32.50 12.83 21.86
C ARG A 60 31.76 13.73 20.88
N TYR A 61 30.71 13.23 20.23
CA TYR A 61 29.90 14.10 19.36
C TYR A 61 29.14 15.18 20.14
N PHE A 62 28.77 14.95 21.40
CA PHE A 62 28.25 16.04 22.25
C PHE A 62 29.29 17.11 22.56
N GLU A 63 30.57 16.73 22.71
CA GLU A 63 31.67 17.70 22.82
C GLU A 63 31.86 18.47 21.51
N CYS A 64 31.85 17.79 20.35
CA CYS A 64 31.86 18.43 19.02
C CYS A 64 30.77 19.50 18.89
N LYS A 65 29.56 19.23 19.39
CA LYS A 65 28.43 20.16 19.32
C LYS A 65 28.74 21.51 19.97
N HIS A 66 29.54 21.53 21.04
CA HIS A 66 29.93 22.77 21.72
C HIS A 66 31.01 23.56 20.97
N LEU A 67 31.75 22.88 20.09
CA LEU A 67 32.83 23.47 19.29
C LEU A 67 32.44 23.79 17.85
N ALA A 68 31.32 23.27 17.35
CA ALA A 68 30.83 23.57 16.01
C ALA A 68 30.67 25.08 15.82
N ARG A 69 31.28 25.61 14.75
CA ARG A 69 31.27 27.04 14.40
C ARG A 69 30.59 27.34 13.07
N THR A 70 30.43 26.33 12.21
CA THR A 70 29.74 26.47 10.92
C THR A 70 28.47 25.65 10.89
N LYS A 71 27.55 26.03 10.00
CA LYS A 71 26.30 25.31 9.76
C LYS A 71 26.53 23.86 9.38
N GLU A 72 27.54 23.61 8.55
CA GLU A 72 27.94 22.27 8.09
C GLU A 72 28.42 21.42 9.28
N GLN A 73 29.25 21.99 10.17
CA GLN A 73 29.72 21.30 11.37
C GLN A 73 28.57 20.95 12.32
N GLU A 74 27.60 21.85 12.49
CA GLU A 74 26.40 21.56 13.28
C GLU A 74 25.57 20.41 12.68
N ILE A 75 25.32 20.45 11.37
CA ILE A 75 24.59 19.41 10.62
C ILE A 75 25.27 18.04 10.80
N GLU A 76 26.57 17.96 10.52
CA GLU A 76 27.35 16.73 10.64
C GLU A 76 27.31 16.19 12.07
N THR A 77 27.49 17.06 13.06
CA THR A 77 27.45 16.67 14.47
C THR A 77 26.08 16.11 14.85
N TYR A 78 24.99 16.76 14.45
CA TYR A 78 23.64 16.27 14.72
C TYR A 78 23.37 14.92 14.04
N ASN A 79 23.83 14.73 12.81
CA ASN A 79 23.72 13.46 12.09
C ASN A 79 24.51 12.34 12.79
N SER A 80 25.72 12.63 13.26
CA SER A 80 26.55 11.67 14.01
C SER A 80 25.92 11.28 15.34
N ILE A 81 25.39 12.26 16.10
CA ILE A 81 24.63 12.01 17.34
C ILE A 81 23.41 11.13 17.05
N ALA A 82 22.62 11.46 16.02
CA ALA A 82 21.46 10.67 15.64
C ALA A 82 21.82 9.24 15.26
N SER A 83 22.91 9.06 14.50
CA SER A 83 23.43 7.74 14.10
C SER A 83 23.77 6.89 15.31
N CYS A 84 24.47 7.46 16.30
CA CYS A 84 24.73 6.79 17.58
C CYS A 84 23.44 6.36 18.27
N TYR A 85 22.44 7.25 18.37
CA TYR A 85 21.15 6.93 18.99
C TYR A 85 20.40 5.80 18.25
N MET A 86 20.43 5.79 16.92
CA MET A 86 19.86 4.70 16.13
C MET A 86 20.54 3.35 16.42
N LYS A 87 21.87 3.33 16.52
CA LYS A 87 22.64 2.10 16.83
C LYS A 87 22.38 1.54 18.23
N ILE A 88 21.97 2.39 19.17
CA ILE A 88 21.53 1.96 20.52
C ILE A 88 20.01 1.86 20.65
N ILE A 89 19.27 1.84 19.54
CA ILE A 89 17.80 1.61 19.47
C ILE A 89 17.01 2.70 20.22
N LYS A 90 17.54 3.92 20.27
CA LYS A 90 16.92 5.11 20.86
C LYS A 90 16.35 6.02 19.77
N PHE A 91 15.37 5.51 19.03
CA PHE A 91 14.86 6.17 17.82
C PHE A 91 14.16 7.51 18.10
N LYS A 92 13.54 7.68 19.28
CA LYS A 92 12.90 8.95 19.67
C LYS A 92 13.96 10.03 19.87
N GLU A 93 15.04 9.71 20.56
CA GLU A 93 16.16 10.63 20.74
C GLU A 93 16.85 10.92 19.40
N ALA A 94 17.05 9.91 18.54
CA ALA A 94 17.60 10.13 17.20
C ALA A 94 16.79 11.15 16.39
N LEU A 95 15.46 11.05 16.40
CA LEU A 95 14.59 11.99 15.71
C LEU A 95 14.76 13.44 16.17
N ILE A 96 14.99 13.69 17.47
CA ILE A 96 15.22 15.06 17.98
C ILE A 96 16.43 15.72 17.32
N TYR A 97 17.52 14.97 17.12
CA TYR A 97 18.73 15.50 16.50
C TYR A 97 18.61 15.57 14.98
N LEU A 98 17.92 14.61 14.36
CA LEU A 98 17.62 14.67 12.93
C LEU A 98 16.70 15.84 12.59
N ASP A 99 15.71 16.15 13.44
CA ASP A 99 14.85 17.33 13.29
C ASP A 99 15.71 18.59 13.24
N LYS A 100 16.60 18.78 14.22
CA LYS A 100 17.54 19.93 14.24
C LYS A 100 18.43 19.98 13.01
N SER A 101 18.97 18.83 12.59
CA SER A 101 19.86 18.73 11.43
C SER A 101 19.15 19.15 10.13
N THR A 102 17.92 18.66 9.92
CA THR A 102 17.12 19.01 8.72
C THR A 102 16.48 20.39 8.80
N GLU A 103 16.37 21.00 9.98
CA GLU A 103 15.95 22.40 10.14
C GLU A 103 17.03 23.38 9.69
N LEU A 104 18.31 22.99 9.79
CA LEU A 104 19.42 23.77 9.29
C LEU A 104 19.46 23.74 7.76
N ASP A 105 19.46 22.55 7.16
CA ASP A 105 19.42 22.40 5.71
C ASP A 105 18.70 21.10 5.34
N ILE A 106 17.56 21.24 4.66
CA ILE A 106 16.79 20.09 4.17
C ILE A 106 17.20 19.67 2.76
N ASN A 107 17.78 20.56 1.96
CA ASN A 107 18.04 20.30 0.55
C ASN A 107 19.32 19.47 0.34
N SER A 108 20.35 19.71 1.14
CA SER A 108 21.64 18.99 1.03
C SER A 108 21.74 17.78 1.96
N ASN A 109 20.92 17.71 3.00
CA ASN A 109 21.03 16.72 4.08
C ASN A 109 20.18 15.47 3.85
N LEU A 110 20.39 14.82 2.69
CA LEU A 110 19.60 13.66 2.26
C LEU A 110 19.70 12.48 3.25
N ASP A 111 20.89 12.26 3.81
CA ASP A 111 21.12 11.20 4.80
C ASP A 111 20.24 11.37 6.03
N ALA A 112 20.09 12.59 6.55
CA ALA A 112 19.23 12.84 7.70
C ALA A 112 17.75 12.55 7.38
N ILE A 113 17.27 12.90 6.19
CA ILE A 113 15.88 12.62 5.78
C ILE A 113 15.64 11.12 5.66
N GLN A 114 16.59 10.37 5.07
CA GLN A 114 16.52 8.92 5.02
C GLN A 114 16.53 8.30 6.43
N MET A 115 17.43 8.74 7.31
CA MET A 115 17.47 8.30 8.71
C MET A 115 16.19 8.62 9.48
N ARG A 116 15.54 9.77 9.22
CA ARG A 116 14.23 10.12 9.79
C ARG A 116 13.16 9.14 9.34
N SER A 117 13.08 8.87 8.04
CA SER A 117 12.18 7.87 7.47
C SER A 117 12.34 6.52 8.17
N ASP A 118 13.57 6.07 8.37
CA ASP A 118 13.85 4.77 9.00
C ASP A 118 13.50 4.76 10.50
N CYS A 119 13.81 5.83 11.23
CA CYS A 119 13.41 5.97 12.63
C CYS A 119 11.88 5.94 12.78
N LEU A 120 11.15 6.68 11.94
CA LEU A 120 9.69 6.72 11.96
C LEU A 120 9.10 5.33 11.68
N TYR A 121 9.68 4.61 10.71
CA TYR A 121 9.25 3.25 10.41
C TYR A 121 9.42 2.31 11.61
N LEU A 122 10.60 2.35 12.25
CA LEU A 122 10.92 1.52 13.41
C LEU A 122 10.08 1.87 14.65
N LEU A 123 9.51 3.08 14.69
CA LEU A 123 8.55 3.52 15.71
C LEU A 123 7.09 3.17 15.35
N GLY A 124 6.84 2.47 14.24
CA GLY A 124 5.49 2.14 13.77
C GLY A 124 4.75 3.29 13.09
N ARG A 125 5.40 4.44 12.88
CA ARG A 125 4.84 5.63 12.22
C ARG A 125 4.99 5.52 10.70
N LYS A 126 4.34 4.52 10.10
CA LYS A 126 4.54 4.13 8.70
C LYS A 126 4.18 5.23 7.70
N LYS A 127 3.11 5.97 7.97
CA LYS A 127 2.67 7.06 7.10
C LYS A 127 3.67 8.20 7.06
N GLU A 128 4.14 8.65 8.22
CA GLU A 128 5.16 9.70 8.30
C GLU A 128 6.50 9.22 7.72
N SER A 129 6.86 7.95 7.94
CA SER A 129 8.01 7.34 7.29
C SER A 129 7.92 7.41 5.76
N PHE A 130 6.78 7.02 5.18
CA PHE A 130 6.52 7.11 3.74
C PHE A 130 6.63 8.56 3.22
N PHE A 131 6.14 9.54 3.99
CA PHE A 131 6.24 10.95 3.62
C PHE A 131 7.69 11.45 3.60
N GLU A 132 8.49 11.12 4.62
CA GLU A 132 9.92 11.48 4.65
C GLU A 132 10.68 10.80 3.51
N LEU A 133 10.40 9.51 3.24
CA LEU A 133 11.03 8.79 2.14
C LEU A 133 10.67 9.40 0.78
N SER A 134 9.43 9.86 0.62
CA SER A 134 8.97 10.56 -0.58
C SER A 134 9.70 11.90 -0.76
N LEU A 135 9.89 12.66 0.33
CA LEU A 135 10.69 13.89 0.32
C LEU A 135 12.15 13.62 -0.07
N HIS A 136 12.78 12.62 0.55
CA HIS A 136 14.13 12.19 0.21
C HIS A 136 14.25 11.83 -1.28
N ARG A 137 13.29 11.05 -1.80
CA ARG A 137 13.23 10.68 -3.23
C ARG A 137 13.07 11.88 -4.15
N PHE A 138 12.25 12.85 -3.76
CA PHE A 138 12.02 14.08 -4.51
C PHE A 138 13.31 14.92 -4.62
N LEU A 139 14.07 15.03 -3.53
CA LEU A 139 15.29 15.84 -3.48
C LEU A 139 16.51 15.18 -4.16
N LEU A 140 16.56 13.84 -4.19
CA LEU A 140 17.71 13.10 -4.73
C LEU A 140 18.03 13.37 -6.21
N SER A 141 17.12 13.93 -7.01
CA SER A 141 17.24 14.22 -8.47
C SER A 141 17.59 13.02 -9.38
N ASP A 142 18.04 11.90 -8.82
CA ASP A 142 18.60 10.76 -9.54
C ASP A 142 17.61 9.59 -9.63
N ASN A 143 17.56 8.89 -10.77
CA ASN A 143 16.59 7.83 -11.04
C ASN A 143 17.02 6.46 -10.47
N ASN A 144 17.19 6.39 -9.15
CA ASN A 144 17.57 5.15 -8.47
C ASN A 144 16.38 4.20 -8.30
N LYS A 145 16.30 3.17 -9.16
CA LYS A 145 15.26 2.11 -9.15
C LYS A 145 15.09 1.38 -7.81
N ASN A 146 16.12 1.31 -6.96
CA ASN A 146 16.01 0.62 -5.66
C ASN A 146 15.17 1.44 -4.67
N ASN A 147 15.27 2.76 -4.71
CA ASN A 147 14.48 3.64 -3.85
C ASN A 147 13.00 3.61 -4.23
N ASP A 148 12.69 3.46 -5.52
CA ASP A 148 11.31 3.33 -6.00
C ASP A 148 10.64 2.09 -5.42
N LYS A 149 11.33 0.93 -5.40
CA LYS A 149 10.80 -0.31 -4.78
C LYS A 149 10.55 -0.18 -3.28
N LEU A 150 11.45 0.49 -2.55
CA LEU A 150 11.26 0.70 -1.11
C LEU A 150 10.07 1.65 -0.86
N LEU A 151 9.95 2.70 -1.67
CA LEU A 151 8.85 3.65 -1.59
C LEU A 151 7.49 3.00 -1.85
N GLU A 152 7.37 2.23 -2.94
CA GLU A 152 6.17 1.44 -3.26
C GLU A 152 5.81 0.47 -2.12
N LYS A 153 6.80 -0.19 -1.53
CA LYS A 153 6.60 -1.08 -0.39
C LYS A 153 6.03 -0.31 0.82
N ARG A 154 6.61 0.84 1.17
CA ARG A 154 6.17 1.68 2.30
C ARG A 154 4.76 2.25 2.09
N GLU A 155 4.46 2.67 0.86
CA GLU A 155 3.13 3.13 0.47
C GLU A 155 2.11 2.00 0.67
N LYS A 156 2.40 0.81 0.15
CA LYS A 156 1.53 -0.37 0.27
C LYS A 156 1.31 -0.78 1.73
N GLU A 157 2.36 -0.82 2.55
CA GLU A 157 2.26 -1.13 3.98
C GLU A 157 1.38 -0.11 4.71
N THR A 158 1.56 1.18 4.43
CA THR A 158 0.75 2.27 5.02
C THR A 158 -0.71 2.15 4.62
N CYS A 159 -0.99 1.97 3.33
CA CYS A 159 -2.36 1.87 2.83
C CYS A 159 -3.04 0.60 3.33
N THR A 160 -2.31 -0.52 3.44
CA THR A 160 -2.84 -1.79 4.00
C THR A 160 -3.27 -1.61 5.45
N GLU A 161 -2.44 -0.96 6.28
CA GLU A 161 -2.78 -0.70 7.69
C GLU A 161 -4.02 0.19 7.85
N LEU A 162 -4.09 1.29 7.09
CA LEU A 162 -5.26 2.18 7.09
C LEU A 162 -6.53 1.47 6.59
N THR A 163 -6.38 0.61 5.58
CA THR A 163 -7.49 -0.18 5.03
C THR A 163 -8.01 -1.16 6.06
N ASN A 164 -7.12 -1.93 6.69
CA ASN A 164 -7.49 -2.90 7.74
C ASN A 164 -8.21 -2.22 8.91
N SER A 165 -7.66 -1.12 9.44
CA SER A 165 -8.32 -0.35 10.50
C SER A 165 -9.70 0.16 10.07
N PHE A 166 -9.86 0.63 8.83
CA PHE A 166 -11.16 1.10 8.34
C PHE A 166 -12.20 -0.02 8.22
N VAL A 167 -11.82 -1.18 7.67
CA VAL A 167 -12.76 -2.30 7.52
C VAL A 167 -13.11 -2.93 8.86
N GLU A 168 -12.21 -2.91 9.85
CA GLU A 168 -12.52 -3.35 11.22
C GLU A 168 -13.53 -2.43 11.92
N GLU A 169 -13.47 -1.12 11.67
CA GLU A 169 -14.33 -0.12 12.31
C GLU A 169 -15.65 0.16 11.58
N LYS A 170 -15.74 -0.17 10.29
CA LYS A 170 -16.85 0.24 9.41
C LYS A 170 -17.40 -0.93 8.60
N ILE A 171 -18.74 -1.02 8.57
CA ILE A 171 -19.45 -1.90 7.65
C ILE A 171 -19.40 -1.29 6.25
N LEU A 172 -18.80 -2.01 5.30
CA LEU A 172 -18.78 -1.61 3.90
C LEU A 172 -20.16 -1.81 3.25
N PRO A 173 -20.65 -0.85 2.44
CA PRO A 173 -21.87 -1.02 1.67
C PRO A 173 -21.71 -2.13 0.61
N SER A 174 -22.77 -2.86 0.31
CA SER A 174 -22.76 -3.82 -0.81
C SER A 174 -22.78 -3.07 -2.15
N SER A 175 -21.74 -3.25 -2.98
CA SER A 175 -21.66 -2.60 -4.30
C SER A 175 -22.24 -3.46 -5.40
N ASN A 176 -23.08 -2.91 -6.28
CA ASN A 176 -23.74 -3.72 -7.30
C ASN A 176 -22.78 -4.27 -8.36
N ILE A 177 -21.73 -3.52 -8.70
CA ILE A 177 -20.85 -3.89 -9.82
C ILE A 177 -19.84 -4.97 -9.41
N PRO A 178 -18.87 -4.74 -8.50
CA PRO A 178 -17.95 -5.77 -8.03
C PRO A 178 -18.63 -7.05 -7.52
N TYR A 179 -19.77 -6.92 -6.80
CA TYR A 179 -20.46 -8.10 -6.29
C TYR A 179 -21.09 -8.88 -7.45
N SER A 180 -21.70 -8.20 -8.42
CA SER A 180 -22.23 -8.89 -9.61
C SER A 180 -21.15 -9.58 -10.42
N GLU A 181 -19.98 -8.96 -10.56
CA GLU A 181 -18.83 -9.59 -11.23
C GLU A 181 -18.36 -10.83 -10.45
N PHE A 182 -18.22 -10.74 -9.13
CA PHE A 182 -17.87 -11.89 -8.28
C PHE A 182 -18.91 -13.01 -8.37
N PHE A 183 -20.18 -12.73 -8.09
CA PHE A 183 -21.24 -13.74 -8.05
C PHE A 183 -21.57 -14.31 -9.42
N SER A 184 -21.24 -13.61 -10.51
CA SER A 184 -21.32 -14.17 -11.87
C SER A 184 -20.38 -15.35 -12.09
N THR A 185 -19.34 -15.51 -11.28
CA THR A 185 -18.45 -16.68 -11.35
C THR A 185 -19.07 -17.93 -10.72
N LEU A 186 -20.14 -17.79 -9.92
CA LEU A 186 -20.84 -18.88 -9.23
C LEU A 186 -21.99 -19.50 -10.06
N VAL A 187 -22.03 -19.25 -11.38
CA VAL A 187 -23.13 -19.69 -12.28
C VAL A 187 -23.41 -21.18 -12.22
N GLY A 188 -22.40 -22.04 -12.03
CA GLY A 188 -22.58 -23.49 -11.96
C GLY A 188 -23.28 -24.01 -10.70
N LEU A 189 -23.57 -23.12 -9.74
CA LEU A 189 -24.17 -23.47 -8.43
C LEU A 189 -25.57 -22.88 -8.26
N VAL A 190 -26.02 -22.05 -9.20
CA VAL A 190 -27.29 -21.36 -9.12
C VAL A 190 -28.27 -22.13 -10.00
N PRO A 191 -28.94 -23.20 -9.50
CA PRO A 191 -29.97 -23.87 -10.28
C PRO A 191 -30.94 -22.85 -10.86
N TYR A 192 -31.22 -22.99 -12.15
CA TYR A 192 -32.06 -22.03 -12.85
C TYR A 192 -33.47 -21.95 -12.23
N GLU A 193 -33.92 -23.06 -11.63
CA GLU A 193 -35.28 -23.30 -11.11
C GLU A 193 -35.35 -23.46 -9.58
N SER A 194 -34.32 -23.09 -8.81
CA SER A 194 -34.42 -23.22 -7.35
C SER A 194 -35.26 -22.09 -6.73
N ASP A 195 -36.23 -22.45 -5.88
CA ASP A 195 -36.95 -21.54 -4.97
C ASP A 195 -36.07 -21.02 -3.80
N ASN A 196 -34.74 -21.06 -3.96
CA ASN A 196 -33.80 -20.62 -2.94
C ASN A 196 -33.69 -19.10 -2.96
N ARG A 197 -34.07 -18.47 -1.84
CA ARG A 197 -34.01 -17.01 -1.63
C ARG A 197 -32.63 -16.41 -1.89
N LEU A 198 -31.55 -17.14 -1.57
CA LEU A 198 -30.17 -16.70 -1.81
C LEU A 198 -29.91 -16.47 -3.30
N ILE A 199 -30.37 -17.43 -4.11
CA ILE A 199 -30.24 -17.42 -5.57
C ILE A 199 -31.08 -16.31 -6.18
N GLU A 200 -32.30 -16.11 -5.68
CA GLU A 200 -33.16 -15.01 -6.09
C GLU A 200 -32.48 -13.66 -5.85
N LEU A 201 -31.91 -13.43 -4.66
CA LEU A 201 -31.24 -12.19 -4.31
C LEU A 201 -30.00 -11.92 -5.19
N ILE A 202 -29.21 -12.96 -5.49
CA ILE A 202 -28.07 -12.87 -6.41
C ILE A 202 -28.54 -12.52 -7.84
N LYS A 203 -29.59 -13.20 -8.35
CA LYS A 203 -30.17 -12.94 -9.68
C LYS A 203 -30.75 -11.53 -9.78
N MET A 204 -31.41 -11.05 -8.73
CA MET A 204 -31.95 -9.68 -8.63
C MET A 204 -30.88 -8.61 -8.43
N LYS A 205 -29.63 -9.01 -8.14
CA LYS A 205 -28.52 -8.11 -7.80
C LYS A 205 -28.82 -7.21 -6.59
N ASP A 206 -29.65 -7.67 -5.66
CA ASP A 206 -29.96 -6.95 -4.41
C ASP A 206 -28.97 -7.37 -3.32
N TYR A 207 -27.72 -6.94 -3.48
CA TYR A 207 -26.63 -7.37 -2.61
C TYR A 207 -26.71 -6.80 -1.20
N LYS A 208 -27.51 -5.74 -0.99
CA LYS A 208 -27.82 -5.26 0.35
C LYS A 208 -28.67 -6.29 1.09
N LYS A 209 -29.79 -6.72 0.49
CA LYS A 209 -30.63 -7.77 1.08
C LYS A 209 -29.91 -9.11 1.15
N LEU A 210 -29.02 -9.42 0.20
CA LEU A 210 -28.17 -10.61 0.27
C LEU A 210 -27.30 -10.58 1.53
N ASP A 211 -26.66 -9.45 1.80
CA ASP A 211 -25.81 -9.27 2.99
C ASP A 211 -26.63 -9.43 4.28
N GLU A 212 -27.78 -8.75 4.36
CA GLU A 212 -28.71 -8.86 5.48
C GLU A 212 -29.19 -10.32 5.69
N PHE A 213 -29.52 -11.02 4.61
CA PHE A 213 -29.98 -12.41 4.65
C PHE A 213 -28.89 -13.37 5.14
N VAL A 214 -27.66 -13.23 4.64
CA VAL A 214 -26.55 -14.15 4.93
C VAL A 214 -26.02 -13.99 6.36
N PHE A 215 -26.10 -12.77 6.92
CA PHE A 215 -25.62 -12.47 8.26
C PHE A 215 -26.72 -12.45 9.34
N ASP A 216 -27.96 -12.77 8.97
CA ASP A 216 -29.03 -13.02 9.95
C ASP A 216 -28.82 -14.37 10.65
N THR A 217 -28.67 -14.33 11.97
CA THR A 217 -28.51 -15.50 12.84
C THR A 217 -29.65 -16.53 12.72
N ALA A 218 -30.84 -16.11 12.29
CA ALA A 218 -31.95 -17.03 12.06
C ALA A 218 -31.70 -17.99 10.88
N ASN A 219 -30.77 -17.65 9.98
CA ASN A 219 -30.48 -18.39 8.75
C ASN A 219 -29.28 -19.35 8.88
N GLU A 220 -28.69 -19.52 10.07
CA GLU A 220 -27.56 -20.44 10.28
C GLU A 220 -27.91 -21.92 10.04
N ASN A 221 -29.20 -22.26 10.05
CA ASN A 221 -29.71 -23.63 9.89
C ASN A 221 -30.28 -23.94 8.48
N ILE A 222 -30.02 -23.11 7.46
CA ILE A 222 -30.46 -23.42 6.09
C ILE A 222 -29.74 -24.68 5.62
N LYS A 223 -30.53 -25.75 5.42
CA LYS A 223 -30.05 -27.07 4.98
C LYS A 223 -29.31 -26.99 3.64
N GLU A 224 -28.30 -27.84 3.50
CA GLU A 224 -27.48 -27.97 2.31
C GLU A 224 -28.31 -28.17 1.03
N GLY A 225 -28.07 -27.31 0.04
CA GLY A 225 -28.45 -27.46 -1.36
C GLY A 225 -27.26 -27.08 -2.25
N ASP A 226 -27.43 -27.11 -3.58
CA ASP A 226 -26.33 -26.98 -4.57
C ASP A 226 -25.50 -25.68 -4.48
N LEU A 227 -26.05 -24.58 -3.95
CA LEU A 227 -25.29 -23.41 -3.52
C LEU A 227 -25.24 -23.36 -2.01
N SER A 228 -24.07 -23.63 -1.43
CA SER A 228 -23.92 -23.55 0.00
C SER A 228 -23.99 -22.10 0.49
N LEU A 229 -24.69 -21.88 1.61
CA LEU A 229 -24.64 -20.60 2.30
C LEU A 229 -23.20 -20.22 2.68
N LYS A 230 -22.36 -21.23 2.96
CA LYS A 230 -20.95 -21.09 3.29
C LYS A 230 -20.15 -20.38 2.19
N ILE A 231 -20.26 -20.81 0.92
CA ILE A 231 -19.49 -20.18 -0.16
C ILE A 231 -19.91 -18.72 -0.38
N VAL A 232 -21.20 -18.42 -0.28
CA VAL A 232 -21.69 -17.04 -0.42
C VAL A 232 -21.25 -16.17 0.76
N LYS A 233 -21.36 -16.68 1.99
CA LYS A 233 -20.89 -15.99 3.20
C LYS A 233 -19.39 -15.72 3.16
N ALA A 234 -18.60 -16.72 2.77
CA ALA A 234 -17.16 -16.58 2.60
C ALA A 234 -16.82 -15.57 1.48
N GLY A 235 -17.57 -15.58 0.37
CA GLY A 235 -17.43 -14.61 -0.71
C GLY A 235 -17.72 -13.17 -0.28
N LEU A 236 -18.77 -12.94 0.52
CA LEU A 236 -19.08 -11.63 1.11
C LEU A 236 -17.98 -11.17 2.06
N TYR A 237 -17.48 -12.05 2.93
CA TYR A 237 -16.33 -11.74 3.78
C TYR A 237 -15.08 -11.40 2.96
N PHE A 238 -14.81 -12.15 1.90
CA PHE A 238 -13.68 -11.90 0.99
C PHE A 238 -13.78 -10.54 0.31
N LEU A 239 -14.93 -10.19 -0.26
CA LEU A 239 -15.16 -8.90 -0.91
C LEU A 239 -14.94 -7.72 0.05
N LYS A 240 -15.35 -7.88 1.32
CA LYS A 240 -15.18 -6.87 2.36
C LYS A 240 -13.78 -6.85 3.00
N GLY A 241 -12.90 -7.81 2.66
CA GLY A 241 -11.54 -7.90 3.20
C GLY A 241 -11.41 -8.62 4.53
N TYR A 242 -12.47 -9.25 5.01
CA TYR A 242 -12.43 -10.10 6.21
C TYR A 242 -11.88 -11.49 5.87
N TYR A 243 -10.63 -11.54 5.39
CA TYR A 243 -10.01 -12.77 4.90
C TYR A 243 -10.02 -13.86 5.98
N GLY A 244 -9.68 -13.53 7.24
CA GLY A 244 -9.73 -14.45 8.38
C GLY A 244 -11.07 -15.16 8.55
N LEU A 245 -12.17 -14.40 8.53
CA LEU A 245 -13.52 -14.93 8.65
C LEU A 245 -13.93 -15.75 7.41
N SER A 246 -13.49 -15.31 6.23
CA SER A 246 -13.70 -16.05 4.97
C SER A 246 -13.03 -17.44 5.03
N TYR A 247 -11.79 -17.53 5.55
CA TYR A 247 -11.11 -18.81 5.79
C TYR A 247 -11.87 -19.69 6.78
N GLN A 248 -12.17 -19.16 7.96
CA GLN A 248 -12.84 -19.90 9.04
C GLN A 248 -14.19 -20.46 8.59
N THR A 249 -14.92 -19.72 7.73
CA THR A 249 -16.21 -20.16 7.19
C THR A 249 -16.10 -21.45 6.34
N LEU A 250 -14.93 -21.72 5.75
CA LEU A 250 -14.72 -22.83 4.81
C LEU A 250 -13.75 -23.90 5.32
N GLU A 251 -13.12 -23.69 6.48
CA GLU A 251 -12.03 -24.53 6.99
C GLU A 251 -12.45 -25.99 7.18
N GLU A 252 -13.68 -26.21 7.66
CA GLU A 252 -14.26 -27.53 7.92
C GLU A 252 -15.13 -28.04 6.75
N SER A 253 -14.99 -27.47 5.56
CA SER A 253 -15.80 -27.89 4.43
C SER A 253 -15.22 -29.08 3.68
N ASP A 254 -16.05 -30.10 3.50
CA ASP A 254 -15.75 -31.24 2.62
C ASP A 254 -16.19 -30.99 1.18
N GLN A 255 -16.92 -29.90 0.90
CA GLN A 255 -17.39 -29.60 -0.45
C GLN A 255 -16.22 -29.16 -1.34
N LYS A 256 -16.06 -29.81 -2.49
CA LYS A 256 -14.94 -29.57 -3.42
C LYS A 256 -14.74 -28.10 -3.77
N LEU A 257 -15.83 -27.39 -4.10
CA LEU A 257 -15.74 -25.99 -4.44
C LEU A 257 -15.28 -25.13 -3.25
N GLU A 258 -15.81 -25.39 -2.06
CA GLU A 258 -15.43 -24.65 -0.85
C GLU A 258 -13.96 -24.87 -0.53
N ARG A 259 -13.47 -26.12 -0.65
CA ARG A 259 -12.03 -26.45 -0.53
C ARG A 259 -11.18 -25.73 -1.57
N LEU A 260 -11.66 -25.66 -2.82
CA LEU A 260 -10.96 -24.98 -3.90
C LEU A 260 -10.94 -23.46 -3.68
N PHE A 261 -12.06 -22.86 -3.25
CA PHE A 261 -12.11 -21.45 -2.92
C PHE A 261 -11.27 -21.12 -1.69
N LEU A 262 -11.25 -21.99 -0.67
CA LEU A 262 -10.35 -21.89 0.48
C LEU A 262 -8.87 -21.88 0.03
N LEU A 263 -8.49 -22.78 -0.89
CA LEU A 263 -7.13 -22.80 -1.45
C LEU A 263 -6.81 -21.52 -2.23
N TYR A 264 -7.76 -21.01 -3.03
CA TYR A 264 -7.63 -19.73 -3.70
C TYR A 264 -7.40 -18.58 -2.70
N LEU A 265 -8.21 -18.51 -1.63
CA LEU A 265 -8.05 -17.52 -0.57
C LEU A 265 -6.64 -17.58 0.01
N LYS A 266 -6.13 -18.79 0.34
CA LYS A 266 -4.81 -18.98 0.98
C LYS A 266 -3.69 -18.38 0.14
N LEU A 267 -3.79 -18.50 -1.19
CA LEU A 267 -2.84 -17.93 -2.14
C LEU A 267 -2.99 -16.40 -2.28
N GLU A 268 -4.20 -15.86 -2.15
CA GLU A 268 -4.46 -14.42 -2.16
C GLU A 268 -3.91 -13.74 -0.89
N GLY A 269 -4.08 -14.37 0.28
CA GLY A 269 -3.69 -13.85 1.60
C GLY A 269 -2.19 -13.87 1.92
N SER A 270 -1.31 -14.05 0.94
CA SER A 270 0.17 -14.07 1.08
C SER A 270 0.80 -15.34 1.65
N SER A 271 0.04 -16.41 1.91
CA SER A 271 0.58 -17.75 2.18
C SER A 271 1.01 -18.45 0.88
N LYS A 272 2.00 -17.88 0.18
CA LYS A 272 2.47 -18.40 -1.12
C LYS A 272 3.05 -19.82 -1.07
N ASN A 273 3.30 -20.36 0.12
CA ASN A 273 4.00 -21.63 0.30
C ASN A 273 3.10 -22.83 0.62
N ILE A 274 1.78 -22.63 0.76
CA ILE A 274 0.85 -23.74 1.05
C ILE A 274 0.03 -24.02 -0.20
N VAL A 275 0.62 -24.80 -1.11
CA VAL A 275 -0.09 -25.38 -2.24
C VAL A 275 -0.49 -26.80 -1.85
N ASP A 276 -1.78 -27.01 -1.60
CA ASP A 276 -2.33 -28.35 -1.45
C ASP A 276 -2.36 -29.01 -2.84
N LYS A 277 -1.32 -29.81 -3.13
CA LYS A 277 -1.18 -30.50 -4.41
C LYS A 277 -2.24 -31.57 -4.60
N ASP A 278 -2.85 -32.07 -3.53
CA ASP A 278 -3.85 -33.12 -3.63
C ASP A 278 -5.15 -32.54 -4.19
N ILE A 279 -5.55 -31.34 -3.75
CA ILE A 279 -6.72 -30.63 -4.31
C ILE A 279 -6.53 -30.30 -5.79
N ILE A 280 -5.34 -29.82 -6.20
CA ILE A 280 -5.10 -29.38 -7.58
C ILE A 280 -4.99 -30.57 -8.56
N ASN A 281 -4.58 -31.74 -8.08
CA ASN A 281 -4.45 -32.95 -8.88
C ASN A 281 -5.64 -33.91 -8.73
N ASP A 282 -6.67 -33.52 -7.98
CA ASP A 282 -7.90 -34.29 -7.84
C ASP A 282 -8.54 -34.50 -9.23
N SER A 283 -8.68 -35.78 -9.62
CA SER A 283 -9.17 -36.17 -10.94
C SER A 283 -10.63 -35.75 -11.16
N GLU A 284 -11.44 -35.65 -10.11
CA GLU A 284 -12.83 -35.21 -10.18
C GLU A 284 -12.92 -33.69 -10.35
N ILE A 285 -12.02 -32.93 -9.73
CA ILE A 285 -11.90 -31.48 -9.95
C ILE A 285 -11.43 -31.19 -11.39
N LEU A 286 -10.38 -31.89 -11.85
CA LEU A 286 -9.85 -31.75 -13.21
C LEU A 286 -10.84 -32.18 -14.29
N GLY A 287 -11.66 -33.20 -14.01
CA GLY A 287 -12.73 -33.69 -14.88
C GLY A 287 -14.05 -32.92 -14.77
N SER A 288 -14.14 -31.92 -13.87
CA SER A 288 -15.38 -31.19 -13.63
C SER A 288 -15.84 -30.42 -14.87
N LYS A 289 -17.15 -30.46 -15.13
CA LYS A 289 -17.81 -29.60 -16.13
C LYS A 289 -18.40 -28.33 -15.50
N ASN A 290 -18.28 -28.16 -14.19
CA ASN A 290 -18.82 -27.00 -13.50
C ASN A 290 -17.91 -25.78 -13.76
N PRO A 291 -18.41 -24.73 -14.42
CA PRO A 291 -17.59 -23.57 -14.81
C PRO A 291 -17.03 -22.81 -13.60
N THR A 292 -17.70 -22.85 -12.45
CA THR A 292 -17.23 -22.23 -11.20
C THR A 292 -16.01 -22.97 -10.64
N ILE A 293 -16.05 -24.31 -10.61
CA ILE A 293 -14.92 -25.13 -10.17
C ILE A 293 -13.72 -24.89 -11.10
N LEU A 294 -13.93 -24.95 -12.41
CA LEU A 294 -12.86 -24.71 -13.39
C LEU A 294 -12.29 -23.30 -13.29
N PHE A 295 -13.13 -22.28 -13.07
CA PHE A 295 -12.68 -20.90 -12.90
C PHE A 295 -11.72 -20.75 -11.72
N TYR A 296 -12.10 -21.21 -10.52
CA TYR A 296 -11.22 -21.08 -9.35
C TYR A 296 -9.97 -21.96 -9.44
N LEU A 297 -10.06 -23.13 -10.09
CA LEU A 297 -8.88 -23.94 -10.39
C LEU A 297 -7.90 -23.18 -11.29
N ALA A 298 -8.41 -22.52 -12.34
CA ALA A 298 -7.59 -21.68 -13.20
C ALA A 298 -6.95 -20.53 -12.40
N LYS A 299 -7.70 -19.83 -11.54
CA LYS A 299 -7.16 -18.75 -10.69
C LYS A 299 -6.04 -19.25 -9.78
N ILE A 300 -6.14 -20.46 -9.24
CA ILE A 300 -5.07 -21.11 -8.47
C ILE A 300 -3.84 -21.36 -9.35
N TYR A 301 -4.01 -21.95 -10.55
CA TYR A 301 -2.90 -22.16 -11.48
C TYR A 301 -2.16 -20.87 -11.83
N LEU A 302 -2.88 -19.77 -12.05
CA LEU A 302 -2.29 -18.47 -12.28
C LEU A 302 -1.45 -18.00 -11.09
N LYS A 303 -1.96 -18.14 -9.86
CA LYS A 303 -1.27 -17.72 -8.63
C LYS A 303 0.00 -18.53 -8.35
N ILE A 304 0.05 -19.80 -8.72
CA ILE A 304 1.24 -20.65 -8.60
C ILE A 304 2.18 -20.58 -9.82
N GLY A 305 1.88 -19.69 -10.79
CA GLY A 305 2.74 -19.44 -11.96
C GLY A 305 2.62 -20.47 -13.08
N GLN A 306 1.58 -21.32 -13.08
CA GLN A 306 1.32 -22.30 -14.14
C GLN A 306 0.40 -21.71 -15.22
N CYS A 307 0.93 -20.76 -16.01
CA CYS A 307 0.15 -20.02 -17.00
C CYS A 307 -0.48 -20.93 -18.08
N ASP A 308 0.21 -21.96 -18.56
CA ASP A 308 -0.33 -22.86 -19.60
C ASP A 308 -1.59 -23.58 -19.11
N ARG A 309 -1.56 -24.07 -17.87
CA ARG A 309 -2.73 -24.70 -17.22
C ARG A 309 -3.85 -23.71 -16.98
N TYR A 310 -3.51 -22.48 -16.56
CA TYR A 310 -4.50 -21.41 -16.43
C TYR A 310 -5.29 -21.20 -17.73
N PHE A 311 -4.61 -21.07 -18.87
CA PHE A 311 -5.29 -20.90 -20.16
C PHE A 311 -6.03 -22.16 -20.61
N GLU A 312 -5.46 -23.36 -20.44
CA GLU A 312 -6.12 -24.63 -20.75
C GLU A 312 -7.48 -24.74 -20.06
N ILE A 313 -7.53 -24.44 -18.76
CA ILE A 313 -8.75 -24.52 -17.95
C ILE A 313 -9.69 -23.34 -18.24
N MET A 314 -9.17 -22.11 -18.38
CA MET A 314 -10.01 -20.95 -18.64
C MET A 314 -10.71 -21.02 -20.00
N ASN A 315 -10.07 -21.63 -21.01
CA ASN A 315 -10.71 -21.90 -22.31
C ASN A 315 -11.94 -22.82 -22.19
N LYS A 316 -11.96 -23.75 -21.22
CA LYS A 316 -13.14 -24.59 -20.93
C LYS A 316 -14.28 -23.77 -20.30
N CYS A 317 -14.01 -22.58 -19.77
CA CYS A 317 -14.99 -21.69 -19.16
C CYS A 317 -15.56 -20.64 -20.13
N LYS A 318 -15.06 -20.56 -21.38
CA LYS A 318 -15.48 -19.58 -22.39
C LYS A 318 -16.95 -19.71 -22.86
N GLU A 319 -17.76 -20.60 -22.29
CA GLU A 319 -19.21 -20.52 -22.46
C GLU A 319 -19.87 -19.44 -21.58
N HIS A 320 -19.09 -18.79 -20.71
CA HIS A 320 -19.58 -17.76 -19.79
C HIS A 320 -18.81 -16.44 -19.94
N SER A 321 -19.51 -15.31 -19.83
CA SER A 321 -18.91 -13.98 -20.05
C SER A 321 -17.83 -13.63 -19.03
N PHE A 322 -17.92 -14.11 -17.78
CA PHE A 322 -16.92 -13.85 -16.75
C PHE A 322 -15.52 -14.37 -17.12
N ALA A 323 -15.43 -15.46 -17.89
CA ALA A 323 -14.15 -16.03 -18.32
C ALA A 323 -13.46 -15.12 -19.34
N TYR A 324 -14.22 -14.55 -20.28
CA TYR A 324 -13.69 -13.53 -21.19
C TYR A 324 -13.27 -12.27 -20.45
N LEU A 325 -14.08 -11.81 -19.51
CA LEU A 325 -13.77 -10.62 -18.74
C LEU A 325 -12.45 -10.77 -17.97
N GLU A 326 -12.24 -11.91 -17.31
CA GLU A 326 -10.99 -12.25 -16.62
C GLU A 326 -9.78 -12.30 -17.58
N LEU A 327 -9.92 -12.96 -18.74
CA LEU A 327 -8.85 -13.04 -19.73
C LEU A 327 -8.53 -11.68 -20.37
N LEU A 328 -9.55 -10.82 -20.59
CA LEU A 328 -9.36 -9.45 -21.08
C LEU A 328 -8.57 -8.61 -20.08
N TYR A 329 -8.88 -8.72 -18.78
CA TYR A 329 -8.07 -8.08 -17.73
C TYR A 329 -6.63 -8.62 -17.71
N TYR A 330 -6.45 -9.94 -17.86
CA TYR A 330 -5.12 -10.55 -17.92
C TYR A 330 -4.29 -10.00 -19.09
N PHE A 331 -4.83 -9.98 -20.32
CA PHE A 331 -4.07 -9.52 -21.48
C PHE A 331 -3.77 -8.03 -21.45
N GLU A 332 -4.66 -7.22 -20.89
CA GLU A 332 -4.37 -5.80 -20.65
C GLU A 332 -3.22 -5.62 -19.64
N ASP A 333 -3.23 -6.34 -18.50
CA ASP A 333 -2.14 -6.28 -17.50
C ASP A 333 -0.79 -6.66 -18.11
N LYS A 334 -0.78 -7.68 -18.99
CA LYS A 334 0.41 -8.10 -19.75
C LYS A 334 0.77 -7.19 -20.91
N LYS A 335 -0.06 -6.18 -21.21
CA LYS A 335 0.08 -5.30 -22.39
C LYS A 335 0.14 -6.08 -23.71
N ASP A 336 -0.52 -7.25 -23.76
CA ASP A 336 -0.62 -8.08 -24.96
C ASP A 336 -1.81 -7.64 -25.81
N LYS A 337 -1.56 -6.64 -26.66
CA LYS A 337 -2.58 -6.02 -27.51
C LYS A 337 -3.17 -6.99 -28.55
N ILE A 338 -2.38 -7.95 -29.04
CA ILE A 338 -2.82 -8.89 -30.08
C ILE A 338 -3.86 -9.85 -29.47
N SER A 339 -3.48 -10.54 -28.41
CA SER A 339 -4.38 -11.47 -27.71
C SER A 339 -5.61 -10.78 -27.14
N PHE A 340 -5.46 -9.54 -26.65
CA PHE A 340 -6.61 -8.74 -26.21
C PHE A 340 -7.62 -8.50 -27.34
N ASN A 341 -7.15 -8.06 -28.51
CA ASN A 341 -8.03 -7.73 -29.64
C ASN A 341 -8.77 -8.94 -30.21
N GLU A 342 -8.07 -10.07 -30.35
CA GLU A 342 -8.67 -11.34 -30.80
C GLU A 342 -9.76 -11.79 -29.84
N LEU A 343 -9.45 -11.78 -28.54
CA LEU A 343 -10.39 -12.18 -27.49
C LEU A 343 -11.57 -11.19 -27.38
N ALA A 344 -11.33 -9.90 -27.54
CA ALA A 344 -12.36 -8.86 -27.49
C ALA A 344 -13.39 -9.02 -28.62
N TYR A 345 -12.92 -9.29 -29.84
CA TYR A 345 -13.80 -9.58 -30.98
C TYR A 345 -14.65 -10.83 -30.74
N GLU A 346 -14.03 -11.91 -30.26
CA GLU A 346 -14.71 -13.15 -29.90
C GLU A 346 -15.77 -12.92 -28.81
N ALA A 347 -15.41 -12.20 -27.74
CA ALA A 347 -16.27 -11.90 -26.60
C ALA A 347 -17.51 -11.08 -26.99
N ILE A 348 -17.32 -10.01 -27.77
CA ILE A 348 -18.41 -9.13 -28.22
C ILE A 348 -19.36 -9.89 -29.15
N LYS A 349 -18.84 -10.74 -30.02
CA LYS A 349 -19.66 -11.57 -30.91
C LYS A 349 -20.51 -12.58 -30.12
N LYS A 350 -19.94 -13.18 -29.07
CA LYS A 350 -20.60 -14.23 -28.28
C LYS A 350 -21.58 -13.67 -27.23
N PHE A 351 -21.25 -12.54 -26.62
CA PHE A 351 -22.02 -11.91 -25.54
C PHE A 351 -22.40 -10.48 -25.91
N ASP A 352 -23.10 -10.33 -27.05
CA ASP A 352 -23.59 -9.03 -27.49
C ASP A 352 -24.51 -8.43 -26.42
N GLY A 353 -24.15 -7.25 -25.91
CA GLY A 353 -24.88 -6.59 -24.82
C GLY A 353 -24.39 -6.89 -23.40
N ASP A 354 -23.39 -7.75 -23.18
CA ASP A 354 -22.81 -7.90 -21.83
C ASP A 354 -22.08 -6.60 -21.44
N MET A 355 -22.62 -5.93 -20.42
CA MET A 355 -22.17 -4.62 -19.98
C MET A 355 -20.73 -4.61 -19.42
N GLY A 356 -20.28 -5.74 -18.84
CA GLY A 356 -18.91 -5.88 -18.36
C GLY A 356 -17.92 -5.94 -19.51
N ILE A 357 -18.20 -6.80 -20.50
CA ILE A 357 -17.37 -6.94 -21.71
C ILE A 357 -17.37 -5.65 -22.52
N LEU A 358 -18.53 -5.07 -22.83
CA LEU A 358 -18.63 -3.84 -23.62
C LEU A 358 -17.90 -2.67 -22.94
N CYS A 359 -18.07 -2.51 -21.62
CA CYS A 359 -17.35 -1.49 -20.86
C CYS A 359 -15.84 -1.73 -20.92
N LYS A 360 -15.39 -2.96 -20.69
CA LYS A 360 -13.97 -3.30 -20.66
C LYS A 360 -13.29 -3.03 -22.00
N VAL A 361 -13.85 -3.58 -23.08
CA VAL A 361 -13.27 -3.43 -24.42
C VAL A 361 -13.38 -1.98 -24.91
N GLY A 362 -14.53 -1.33 -24.70
CA GLY A 362 -14.74 0.06 -25.09
C GLY A 362 -13.76 1.02 -24.41
N CYS A 363 -13.53 0.85 -23.10
CA CYS A 363 -12.55 1.65 -22.37
C CYS A 363 -11.12 1.36 -22.84
N TYR A 364 -10.76 0.08 -23.05
CA TYR A 364 -9.43 -0.28 -23.53
C TYR A 364 -9.08 0.41 -24.86
N TYR A 365 -9.98 0.36 -25.86
CA TYR A 365 -9.72 1.04 -27.13
C TYR A 365 -9.61 2.55 -26.97
N ALA A 366 -10.48 3.16 -26.15
CA ALA A 366 -10.41 4.58 -25.88
C ALA A 366 -9.07 5.00 -25.24
N GLU A 367 -8.63 4.28 -24.20
CA GLU A 367 -7.37 4.57 -23.49
C GLU A 367 -6.12 4.32 -24.35
N ASN A 368 -6.23 3.51 -25.40
CA ASN A 368 -5.15 3.24 -26.36
C ASN A 368 -5.24 4.12 -27.63
N GLY A 369 -6.05 5.18 -27.61
CA GLY A 369 -6.20 6.14 -28.71
C GLY A 369 -7.03 5.65 -29.90
N GLU A 370 -7.65 4.48 -29.82
CA GLU A 370 -8.56 3.91 -30.84
C GLU A 370 -10.01 4.38 -30.58
N LEU A 371 -10.20 5.71 -30.49
CA LEU A 371 -11.45 6.35 -30.03
C LEU A 371 -12.68 5.95 -30.86
N GLU A 372 -12.55 5.83 -32.19
CA GLU A 372 -13.68 5.45 -33.06
C GLU A 372 -14.20 4.04 -32.72
N LYS A 373 -13.30 3.06 -32.60
CA LYS A 373 -13.65 1.68 -32.21
C LYS A 373 -14.22 1.64 -30.79
N GLY A 374 -13.62 2.37 -29.86
CA GLY A 374 -14.12 2.51 -28.50
C GLY A 374 -15.55 3.04 -28.48
N ASN A 375 -15.83 4.13 -29.20
CA ASN A 375 -17.16 4.73 -29.31
C ASN A 375 -18.17 3.83 -30.00
N GLU A 376 -17.79 3.08 -31.04
CA GLU A 376 -18.66 2.10 -31.67
C GLU A 376 -19.14 1.04 -30.66
N ILE A 377 -18.22 0.49 -29.87
CA ILE A 377 -18.55 -0.53 -28.85
C ILE A 377 -19.39 0.08 -27.73
N ILE A 378 -19.03 1.27 -27.25
CA ILE A 378 -19.77 1.98 -26.20
C ILE A 378 -21.19 2.33 -26.67
N SER A 379 -21.41 2.57 -27.96
CA SER A 379 -22.75 2.84 -28.50
C SER A 379 -23.71 1.64 -28.38
N LYS A 380 -23.17 0.41 -28.25
CA LYS A 380 -23.94 -0.82 -28.02
C LYS A 380 -24.46 -0.94 -26.58
N MET A 381 -23.94 -0.13 -25.65
CA MET A 381 -24.36 -0.07 -24.25
C MET A 381 -25.73 0.63 -24.13
N LYS A 382 -26.82 -0.14 -24.22
CA LYS A 382 -28.20 0.37 -24.23
C LYS A 382 -28.77 0.66 -22.83
N ASP A 383 -28.25 0.00 -21.79
CA ASP A 383 -28.76 0.17 -20.44
C ASP A 383 -28.27 1.47 -19.79
N LYS A 384 -29.17 2.45 -19.66
CA LYS A 384 -28.91 3.74 -19.01
C LYS A 384 -28.99 3.66 -17.47
N LYS A 385 -29.39 2.52 -16.91
CA LYS A 385 -29.38 2.29 -15.45
C LYS A 385 -28.09 1.64 -14.98
N ASP A 386 -27.23 1.20 -15.90
CA ASP A 386 -25.91 0.68 -15.54
C ASP A 386 -24.90 1.85 -15.47
N PRO A 387 -24.21 2.06 -14.34
CA PRO A 387 -23.24 3.14 -14.19
C PRO A 387 -22.04 3.01 -15.15
N ARG A 388 -21.74 1.78 -15.63
CA ARG A 388 -20.66 1.52 -16.60
C ARG A 388 -20.88 2.23 -17.93
N THR A 389 -22.13 2.43 -18.35
CA THR A 389 -22.46 3.16 -19.58
C THR A 389 -21.92 4.58 -19.56
N TYR A 390 -22.12 5.28 -18.43
CA TYR A 390 -21.64 6.64 -18.28
C TYR A 390 -20.15 6.70 -18.04
N PHE A 391 -19.60 5.74 -17.30
CA PHE A 391 -18.16 5.62 -17.13
C PHE A 391 -17.44 5.43 -18.46
N ALA A 392 -17.86 4.47 -19.30
CA ALA A 392 -17.22 4.23 -20.59
C ALA A 392 -17.30 5.45 -21.52
N LYS A 393 -18.45 6.14 -21.56
CA LYS A 393 -18.59 7.43 -22.28
C LYS A 393 -17.66 8.53 -21.76
N ALA A 394 -17.36 8.53 -20.46
CA ALA A 394 -16.40 9.47 -19.92
C ALA A 394 -14.98 9.15 -20.42
N ILE A 395 -14.59 7.87 -20.38
CA ILE A 395 -13.27 7.41 -20.83
C ILE A 395 -13.06 7.75 -22.31
N SER A 396 -14.05 7.48 -23.18
CA SER A 396 -13.96 7.80 -24.61
C SER A 396 -13.95 9.29 -24.94
N SER A 397 -14.18 10.16 -23.95
CA SER A 397 -14.16 11.61 -24.11
C SER A 397 -12.89 12.27 -23.53
N LEU A 398 -11.98 11.51 -22.90
CA LEU A 398 -10.80 12.04 -22.17
C LEU A 398 -9.79 12.77 -23.07
N ASP A 399 -9.61 12.31 -24.31
CA ASP A 399 -8.58 12.83 -25.24
C ASP A 399 -8.90 14.20 -25.87
N SER A 400 -10.08 14.74 -25.61
CA SER A 400 -10.52 15.99 -26.26
C SER A 400 -9.92 17.28 -25.68
N GLY A 401 -9.07 17.19 -24.65
CA GLY A 401 -8.60 18.35 -23.87
C GLY A 401 -9.72 19.09 -23.11
N ASN A 402 -10.97 18.67 -23.30
CA ASN A 402 -12.15 19.22 -22.65
C ASN A 402 -12.61 18.29 -21.52
N HIS A 403 -12.22 18.60 -20.29
CA HIS A 403 -12.59 17.81 -19.12
C HIS A 403 -14.08 17.92 -18.74
N ILE A 404 -14.85 18.84 -19.33
CA ILE A 404 -16.26 19.09 -18.94
C ILE A 404 -17.13 17.86 -19.22
N LEU A 405 -17.04 17.28 -20.42
CA LEU A 405 -17.87 16.14 -20.81
C LEU A 405 -17.50 14.85 -20.05
N PRO A 406 -16.21 14.45 -19.93
CA PRO A 406 -15.81 13.36 -19.05
C PRO A 406 -16.31 13.54 -17.61
N LEU A 407 -16.11 14.71 -17.00
CA LEU A 407 -16.55 14.98 -15.62
C LEU A 407 -18.07 14.86 -15.47
N LYS A 408 -18.85 15.36 -16.43
CA LYS A 408 -20.31 15.23 -16.45
C LYS A 408 -20.73 13.76 -16.46
N ASN A 409 -20.12 12.95 -17.32
CA ASN A 409 -20.42 11.52 -17.42
C ASN A 409 -19.98 10.74 -16.18
N LEU A 410 -18.81 11.02 -15.61
CA LEU A 410 -18.36 10.37 -14.36
C LEU A 410 -19.28 10.71 -13.18
N LYS A 411 -19.69 11.98 -13.04
CA LYS A 411 -20.68 12.37 -12.03
C LYS A 411 -22.01 11.64 -12.26
N LYS A 412 -22.42 11.48 -13.51
CA LYS A 412 -23.64 10.73 -13.83
C LYS A 412 -23.53 9.25 -13.47
N ALA A 413 -22.36 8.62 -13.66
CA ALA A 413 -22.12 7.26 -13.19
C ALA A 413 -22.32 7.14 -11.66
N LEU A 414 -21.81 8.11 -10.89
CA LEU A 414 -21.98 8.15 -9.43
C LEU A 414 -23.41 8.48 -8.97
N GLU A 415 -24.19 9.22 -9.76
CA GLU A 415 -25.62 9.43 -9.51
C GLU A 415 -26.42 8.14 -9.70
N VAL A 416 -26.04 7.32 -10.69
CA VAL A 416 -26.70 6.04 -10.97
C VAL A 416 -26.36 5.01 -9.91
N ASP A 417 -25.08 4.87 -9.57
CA ASP A 417 -24.63 4.02 -8.48
C ASP A 417 -23.45 4.67 -7.73
N PRO A 418 -23.67 5.19 -6.50
CA PRO A 418 -22.62 5.83 -5.73
C PRO A 418 -21.57 4.83 -5.21
N THR A 419 -21.86 3.53 -5.23
CA THR A 419 -20.95 2.45 -4.82
C THR A 419 -20.06 1.95 -5.96
N TYR A 420 -20.27 2.43 -7.20
CA TYR A 420 -19.34 2.17 -8.29
C TYR A 420 -18.11 3.05 -8.13
N PHE A 421 -17.04 2.48 -7.57
CA PHE A 421 -15.90 3.24 -7.07
C PHE A 421 -15.01 3.86 -8.16
N LYS A 422 -14.83 3.17 -9.30
CA LYS A 422 -13.93 3.59 -10.40
C LYS A 422 -14.10 5.08 -10.80
N PRO A 423 -15.32 5.63 -11.01
CA PRO A 423 -15.50 7.04 -11.29
C PRO A 423 -14.89 8.03 -10.28
N TYR A 424 -14.82 7.72 -8.99
CA TYR A 424 -14.18 8.62 -8.00
C TYR A 424 -12.70 8.83 -8.33
N VAL A 425 -12.00 7.76 -8.68
CA VAL A 425 -10.57 7.79 -9.03
C VAL A 425 -10.35 8.65 -10.27
N TYR A 426 -11.14 8.45 -11.31
CA TYR A 426 -11.00 9.21 -12.56
C TYR A 426 -11.35 10.70 -12.37
N ILE A 427 -12.38 11.04 -11.58
CA ILE A 427 -12.67 12.46 -11.29
C ILE A 427 -11.50 13.10 -10.53
N VAL A 428 -10.95 12.42 -9.52
CA VAL A 428 -9.79 12.95 -8.79
C VAL A 428 -8.61 13.18 -9.73
N ASN A 429 -8.28 12.21 -10.59
CA ASN A 429 -7.19 12.37 -11.56
C ASN A 429 -7.41 13.56 -12.52
N LEU A 430 -8.65 13.83 -12.91
CA LEU A 430 -9.00 14.96 -13.78
C LEU A 430 -8.85 16.31 -13.08
N ILE A 431 -9.26 16.44 -11.81
CA ILE A 431 -9.29 17.74 -11.11
C ILE A 431 -8.10 17.98 -10.17
N CYS A 432 -7.20 17.00 -10.02
CA CYS A 432 -6.08 17.05 -9.06
C CYS A 432 -5.17 18.28 -9.22
N LYS A 433 -5.00 18.75 -10.46
CA LYS A 433 -4.21 19.95 -10.77
C LYS A 433 -4.89 21.24 -10.33
N ASP A 434 -6.22 21.27 -10.34
CA ASP A 434 -7.01 22.48 -10.14
C ASP A 434 -7.43 22.67 -8.67
N ASP A 435 -7.86 21.59 -8.01
CA ASP A 435 -8.40 21.65 -6.64
C ASP A 435 -8.12 20.38 -5.83
N LYS A 436 -6.96 20.37 -5.15
CA LYS A 436 -6.59 19.29 -4.21
C LYS A 436 -7.56 19.14 -3.04
N LYS A 437 -8.22 20.22 -2.60
CA LYS A 437 -9.15 20.19 -1.47
C LYS A 437 -10.42 19.44 -1.85
N GLU A 438 -10.96 19.73 -3.04
CA GLU A 438 -12.09 18.99 -3.58
C GLU A 438 -11.71 17.53 -3.88
N CYS A 439 -10.49 17.25 -4.34
CA CYS A 439 -9.99 15.86 -4.47
C CYS A 439 -10.06 15.08 -3.16
N LYS A 440 -9.53 15.64 -2.07
CA LYS A 440 -9.58 15.00 -0.74
C LYS A 440 -11.02 14.78 -0.27
N LYS A 441 -11.90 15.77 -0.48
CA LYS A 441 -13.32 15.66 -0.10
C LYS A 441 -14.03 14.58 -0.92
N LEU A 442 -13.78 14.52 -2.23
CA LEU A 442 -14.36 13.53 -3.12
C LEU A 442 -13.85 12.12 -2.79
N MET A 443 -12.56 11.95 -2.52
CA MET A 443 -12.02 10.64 -2.15
C MET A 443 -12.49 10.17 -0.78
N LYS A 444 -12.67 11.09 0.20
CA LYS A 444 -13.36 10.78 1.47
C LYS A 444 -14.83 10.39 1.25
N LYS A 445 -15.51 10.95 0.25
CA LYS A 445 -16.85 10.48 -0.15
C LYS A 445 -16.76 9.08 -0.76
N GLY A 446 -15.83 8.84 -1.68
CA GLY A 446 -15.58 7.54 -2.29
C GLY A 446 -15.29 6.46 -1.25
N LEU A 447 -14.42 6.74 -0.28
CA LEU A 447 -14.09 5.85 0.85
C LEU A 447 -15.33 5.41 1.63
N ARG A 448 -16.30 6.31 1.86
CA ARG A 448 -17.56 5.97 2.54
C ARG A 448 -18.49 5.10 1.70
N MET A 449 -18.33 5.13 0.38
CA MET A 449 -19.14 4.38 -0.57
C MET A 449 -18.42 3.13 -1.12
N ALA A 450 -17.16 2.93 -0.73
CA ALA A 450 -16.32 1.81 -1.16
C ALA A 450 -16.94 0.51 -0.69
N GLY A 451 -17.33 -0.35 -1.63
CA GLY A 451 -18.02 -1.60 -1.31
C GLY A 451 -17.12 -2.82 -1.17
N THR A 452 -15.85 -2.69 -1.55
CA THR A 452 -14.87 -3.76 -1.43
C THR A 452 -13.61 -3.29 -0.71
N TYR A 453 -12.83 -4.24 -0.18
CA TYR A 453 -11.51 -3.97 0.39
C TYR A 453 -10.59 -3.25 -0.60
N CYS A 454 -10.60 -3.66 -1.87
CA CYS A 454 -9.80 -3.04 -2.92
C CYS A 454 -10.19 -1.57 -3.13
N ASP A 455 -11.47 -1.23 -3.11
CA ASP A 455 -11.93 0.16 -3.23
C ASP A 455 -11.44 1.03 -2.06
N VAL A 456 -11.52 0.50 -0.83
CA VAL A 456 -11.00 1.17 0.38
C VAL A 456 -9.49 1.38 0.26
N PHE A 457 -8.74 0.36 -0.18
CA PHE A 457 -7.30 0.45 -0.39
C PHE A 457 -6.94 1.53 -1.41
N PHE A 458 -7.60 1.56 -2.57
CA PHE A 458 -7.37 2.59 -3.59
C PHE A 458 -7.75 3.99 -3.09
N ALA A 459 -8.81 4.12 -2.30
CA ALA A 459 -9.20 5.39 -1.70
C ALA A 459 -8.10 5.93 -0.77
N TYR A 460 -7.53 5.07 0.08
CA TYR A 460 -6.42 5.45 0.93
C TYR A 460 -5.15 5.74 0.15
N GLN A 461 -4.84 4.96 -0.88
CA GLN A 461 -3.70 5.22 -1.76
C GLN A 461 -3.73 6.64 -2.32
N MET A 462 -4.90 7.07 -2.83
CA MET A 462 -5.09 8.42 -3.35
C MET A 462 -5.03 9.50 -2.25
N LEU A 463 -5.67 9.28 -1.09
CA LEU A 463 -5.64 10.23 0.03
C LEU A 463 -4.22 10.43 0.57
N VAL A 464 -3.50 9.33 0.78
CA VAL A 464 -2.11 9.33 1.26
C VAL A 464 -1.20 10.02 0.25
N SER A 465 -1.39 9.78 -1.05
CA SER A 465 -0.62 10.46 -2.12
C SER A 465 -0.87 11.97 -2.15
N LEU A 466 -2.13 12.42 -2.00
CA LEU A 466 -2.47 13.84 -1.93
C LEU A 466 -1.85 14.52 -0.69
N GLU A 467 -1.88 13.85 0.46
CA GLU A 467 -1.27 14.36 1.69
C GLU A 467 0.26 14.36 1.64
N MET A 468 0.86 13.33 1.04
CA MET A 468 2.30 13.27 0.79
C MET A 468 2.74 14.45 -0.10
N SER A 469 2.01 14.71 -1.18
CA SER A 469 2.31 15.84 -2.07
C SER A 469 2.28 17.18 -1.34
N ASP A 470 1.29 17.39 -0.47
CA ASP A 470 1.20 18.61 0.34
C ASP A 470 2.33 18.70 1.38
N TYR A 471 2.70 17.57 1.99
CA TYR A 471 3.82 17.49 2.92
C TYR A 471 5.14 17.89 2.27
N VAL A 472 5.46 17.29 1.12
CA VAL A 472 6.68 17.56 0.35
C VAL A 472 6.72 19.03 -0.07
N LEU A 473 5.63 19.55 -0.63
CA LEU A 473 5.55 20.96 -1.05
C LEU A 473 5.73 21.91 0.14
N TYR A 474 5.08 21.63 1.27
CA TYR A 474 5.21 22.44 2.49
C TYR A 474 6.67 22.50 2.97
N LYS A 475 7.37 21.35 3.01
CA LYS A 475 8.77 21.27 3.45
C LYS A 475 9.69 22.09 2.54
N ILE A 476 9.51 22.02 1.22
CA ILE A 476 10.30 22.78 0.24
C ILE A 476 10.03 24.29 0.34
N LEU A 477 8.76 24.69 0.47
CA LEU A 477 8.40 26.10 0.58
C LEU A 477 8.90 26.72 1.90
N LYS A 478 8.85 25.96 2.99
CA LYS A 478 9.41 26.39 4.28
C LYS A 478 10.90 26.69 4.16
N GLU A 479 11.64 25.82 3.48
CA GLU A 479 13.08 26.00 3.26
C GLU A 479 13.40 27.24 2.41
N ARG A 480 12.71 27.42 1.28
CA ARG A 480 12.90 28.60 0.42
C ARG A 480 12.67 29.91 1.16
N LYS A 481 11.69 29.92 2.07
CA LYS A 481 11.40 31.09 2.91
C LYS A 481 12.51 31.35 3.94
N ASN A 482 13.14 30.31 4.48
CA ASN A 482 14.27 30.47 5.39
C ASN A 482 15.48 31.07 4.64
N GLN A 483 15.80 30.54 3.45
CA GLN A 483 16.90 31.04 2.63
C GLN A 483 16.70 32.48 2.14
N SER A 484 15.46 32.90 1.88
CA SER A 484 15.16 34.29 1.49
C SER A 484 15.27 35.29 2.65
N ASN A 485 15.27 34.84 3.90
CA ASN A 485 15.44 35.72 5.06
C ASN A 485 16.91 35.86 5.50
N GLU A 486 17.80 34.98 5.02
CA GLU A 486 19.23 35.00 5.31
C GLU A 486 20.04 35.84 4.29
N ASN A 487 19.46 36.12 3.13
CA ASN A 487 19.99 37.05 2.10
C ASN A 487 19.31 38.42 2.22
#